data_AF-A0A0D6LXC4-F1
#
_entry.id   AF-A0A0D6LXC4-F1
#
_cell.length_a   1.000
_cell.length_b   1.000
_cell.length_c   1.000
_cell.angle_alpha   90.00
_cell.angle_beta   90.00
_cell.angle_gamma   90.00
#
_symmetry.space_group_name_H-M   'P 1'
#
loop_
_entity.id
_entity.type
_entity.pdbx_description
1 polymer ?
#
loop_
_entity_poly.entity_id
_entity_poly.type
_entity_poly.pdbx_seq_one_letter_code
_entity_poly.pdbx_strand_id
1 'polypeptide(L)'
;MFCGIFYGSMWIPVNYIKSHPNEFPDAPTDSTFYVFSFFCGVMYTSTFIFVIYCLVKRNRPWVNPEAAVPSMLGGAMLAVAMNAFVVSIDTLDQAVAYPICAMTPGLVTSLWSILYFREITGRQNLLRLATAYTFTLIGVALVTISKEVSVF
;
A
#
# COMPACT_ATOMS: atom_id res chain seq x y z
N MET A 1 -14.63 7.23 -4.05
CA MET A 1 -14.67 8.03 -2.81
C MET A 1 -14.74 7.14 -1.56
N PHE A 2 -15.76 6.29 -1.42
CA PHE A 2 -15.90 5.39 -0.25
C PHE A 2 -14.71 4.47 0.00
N CYS A 3 -14.14 3.82 -1.04
CA CYS A 3 -12.97 2.96 -0.86
C CYS A 3 -11.77 3.70 -0.27
N GLY A 4 -11.57 4.98 -0.61
CA GLY A 4 -10.46 5.78 -0.09
C GLY A 4 -10.59 6.07 1.41
N ILE A 5 -11.82 6.31 1.89
CA ILE A 5 -12.09 6.50 3.32
C ILE A 5 -11.74 5.23 4.09
N PHE A 6 -12.20 4.08 3.62
CA PHE A 6 -11.90 2.79 4.27
C PHE A 6 -10.42 2.43 4.22
N TYR A 7 -9.73 2.75 3.13
CA TYR A 7 -8.30 2.51 2.99
C TYR A 7 -7.48 3.39 3.93
N GLY A 8 -7.87 4.65 4.10
CA GLY A 8 -7.26 5.56 5.07
C GLY A 8 -7.57 5.16 6.52
N SER A 9 -8.78 4.68 6.80
CA SER A 9 -9.20 4.30 8.15
C SER A 9 -8.60 2.99 8.64
N MET A 10 -8.22 2.10 7.72
CA MET A 10 -7.70 0.76 8.05
C MET A 10 -6.52 0.80 9.03
N TRP A 11 -5.66 1.82 8.91
CA TRP A 11 -4.44 1.93 9.68
C TRP A 11 -4.60 2.68 11.01
N ILE A 12 -5.69 3.42 11.19
CA ILE A 12 -5.93 4.24 12.39
C ILE A 12 -5.87 3.41 13.68
N PRO A 13 -6.52 2.22 13.78
CA PRO A 13 -6.48 1.43 15.00
C PRO A 13 -5.09 0.90 15.33
N VAL A 14 -4.35 0.44 14.31
CA VAL A 14 -2.98 -0.09 14.48
C VAL A 14 -2.04 1.00 14.97
N ASN A 15 -2.15 2.20 14.38
CA ASN A 15 -1.34 3.35 14.76
C ASN A 15 -1.71 3.89 16.15
N TYR A 16 -2.98 3.84 16.53
CA TYR A 16 -3.45 4.25 17.85
C TYR A 16 -2.89 3.36 18.97
N ILE A 17 -2.93 2.03 18.77
CA ILE A 17 -2.39 1.08 19.75
C ILE A 17 -0.86 1.24 19.87
N LYS A 18 -0.15 1.46 18.76
CA LYS A 18 1.29 1.72 18.79
C LYS A 18 1.70 3.03 19.46
N SER A 19 0.88 4.07 19.35
CA SER A 19 1.17 5.39 19.93
C SER A 19 0.83 5.49 21.43
N HIS A 20 0.06 4.55 21.99
CA HIS A 20 -0.33 4.51 23.40
C HIS A 20 0.17 3.22 24.11
N PRO A 21 1.49 2.98 24.17
CA PRO A 21 2.05 1.77 24.77
C PRO A 21 1.74 1.63 26.27
N ASN A 22 1.43 2.73 26.95
CA ASN A 22 1.08 2.75 28.38
C ASN A 22 -0.34 2.26 28.67
N GLU A 23 -1.25 2.33 27.69
CA GLU A 23 -2.66 1.87 27.84
C GLU A 23 -2.83 0.40 27.42
N PHE A 24 -1.90 -0.13 26.62
CA PHE A 24 -1.94 -1.51 26.10
C PHE A 24 -0.60 -2.23 26.31
N PRO A 25 -0.23 -2.56 27.57
CA PRO A 25 1.04 -3.24 27.87
C PRO A 25 1.13 -4.67 27.32
N ASP A 26 0.00 -5.32 27.07
CA ASP A 26 -0.09 -6.68 26.48
C ASP A 26 -0.15 -6.68 24.94
N ALA A 27 -0.11 -5.51 24.30
CA ALA A 27 -0.13 -5.44 22.84
C ALA A 27 1.20 -5.94 22.26
N PRO A 28 1.18 -6.83 21.23
CA PRO A 28 2.40 -7.26 20.57
C PRO A 28 3.13 -6.05 19.98
N THR A 29 4.39 -5.84 20.35
CA THR A 29 5.24 -4.81 19.73
C THR A 29 5.57 -5.13 18.28
N ASP A 30 5.52 -6.41 17.91
CA ASP A 30 5.76 -6.88 16.54
C ASP A 30 4.55 -6.65 15.63
N SER A 31 4.76 -5.82 14.61
CA SER A 31 3.71 -5.47 13.64
C SER A 31 3.26 -6.62 12.76
N THR A 32 4.06 -7.68 12.68
CA THR A 32 3.77 -8.90 11.93
C THR A 32 2.44 -9.54 12.36
N PHE A 33 2.10 -9.46 13.66
CA PHE A 33 0.84 -10.01 14.17
C PHE A 33 -0.38 -9.21 13.70
N TYR A 34 -0.26 -7.87 13.62
CA TYR A 34 -1.32 -7.01 13.10
C TYR A 34 -1.56 -7.28 11.60
N VAL A 35 -0.49 -7.46 10.85
CA VAL A 35 -0.55 -7.78 9.41
C VAL A 35 -1.18 -9.14 9.18
N PHE A 36 -0.80 -10.14 9.96
CA PHE A 36 -1.38 -11.47 9.89
C PHE A 36 -2.90 -11.44 10.16
N SER A 37 -3.31 -10.77 11.24
CA SER A 37 -4.74 -10.60 11.56
C SER A 37 -5.49 -9.88 10.44
N PHE A 38 -4.87 -8.86 9.83
CA PHE A 38 -5.45 -8.16 8.70
C PHE A 38 -5.66 -9.09 7.49
N PHE A 39 -4.66 -9.89 7.11
CA PHE A 39 -4.79 -10.85 6.02
C PHE A 39 -5.86 -11.91 6.29
N CYS A 40 -5.96 -12.41 7.53
CA CYS A 40 -7.05 -13.30 7.93
C CYS A 40 -8.41 -12.63 7.74
N GLY A 41 -8.57 -11.40 8.21
CA GLY A 41 -9.81 -10.63 8.06
C GLY A 41 -10.21 -10.43 6.59
N VAL A 42 -9.24 -10.09 5.73
CA VAL A 42 -9.46 -9.96 4.28
C VAL A 42 -9.92 -11.29 3.69
N MET A 43 -9.22 -12.39 3.99
CA MET A 43 -9.57 -13.71 3.48
C MET A 43 -10.99 -14.16 3.89
N TYR A 44 -11.36 -13.97 5.17
CA TYR A 44 -12.71 -14.28 5.65
C TYR A 44 -13.76 -13.43 4.95
N THR A 45 -13.54 -12.12 4.84
CA THR A 45 -14.49 -11.20 4.22
C THR A 45 -14.66 -11.50 2.73
N SER A 46 -13.56 -11.74 2.00
CA SER A 46 -13.59 -12.11 0.59
C SER A 46 -14.33 -13.43 0.36
N THR A 47 -14.08 -14.44 1.21
CA THR A 47 -14.79 -15.73 1.14
C THR A 47 -16.27 -15.55 1.40
N PHE A 48 -16.64 -14.77 2.42
CA PHE A 48 -18.04 -14.50 2.76
C PHE A 48 -18.79 -13.81 1.61
N ILE A 49 -18.19 -12.77 1.02
CA ILE A 49 -18.76 -12.07 -0.14
C ILE A 49 -18.90 -13.03 -1.33
N PHE A 50 -17.90 -13.88 -1.58
CA PHE A 50 -17.95 -14.86 -2.67
C PHE A 50 -19.05 -15.90 -2.46
N VAL A 51 -19.23 -16.40 -1.24
CA VAL A 51 -20.30 -17.33 -0.88
C VAL A 51 -21.67 -16.68 -1.10
N ILE A 52 -21.88 -15.45 -0.62
CA ILE A 52 -23.13 -14.70 -0.86
C ILE A 52 -23.38 -14.52 -2.35
N TYR A 53 -22.35 -14.14 -3.11
CA TYR A 53 -22.45 -13.97 -4.56
C TYR A 53 -22.89 -15.28 -5.23
N CYS A 54 -22.30 -16.42 -4.87
CA CYS A 54 -22.66 -17.73 -5.39
C CYS A 54 -24.10 -18.13 -5.04
N LEU A 55 -24.55 -17.82 -3.83
CA LEU A 55 -25.93 -18.06 -3.39
C LEU A 55 -26.95 -17.23 -4.20
N VAL A 56 -26.69 -15.93 -4.38
CA VAL A 56 -27.56 -15.03 -5.17
C VAL A 56 -27.61 -15.46 -6.64
N LYS A 57 -26.47 -15.87 -7.21
CA LYS A 57 -26.37 -16.39 -8.59
C LYS A 57 -26.90 -17.82 -8.77
N ARG A 58 -27.48 -18.45 -7.73
CA ARG A 58 -28.00 -19.84 -7.76
C ARG A 58 -27.00 -20.83 -8.38
N ASN A 59 -25.76 -20.79 -7.90
CA ASN A 59 -24.68 -21.69 -8.32
C ASN A 59 -24.26 -21.56 -9.81
N ARG A 60 -24.60 -20.43 -10.48
CA ARG A 60 -24.04 -20.03 -11.79
C ARG A 60 -23.26 -18.71 -11.71
N PRO A 61 -22.23 -18.60 -10.85
CA PRO A 61 -21.37 -17.42 -10.81
C PRO A 61 -20.67 -17.28 -12.16
N TRP A 62 -20.65 -16.07 -12.73
CA TRP A 62 -19.89 -15.80 -13.95
C TRP A 62 -18.53 -15.27 -13.51
N VAL A 63 -17.51 -16.12 -13.64
CA VAL A 63 -16.12 -15.79 -13.33
C VAL A 63 -15.32 -15.94 -14.61
N ASN A 64 -14.64 -14.88 -15.04
CA ASN A 64 -13.75 -14.96 -16.19
C ASN A 64 -12.47 -15.71 -15.78
N PRO A 65 -12.21 -16.92 -16.32
CA PRO A 65 -11.03 -17.71 -15.95
C PRO A 65 -9.72 -17.00 -16.32
N GLU A 66 -9.73 -16.22 -17.41
CA GLU A 66 -8.56 -15.47 -17.87
C GLU A 66 -8.21 -14.31 -16.94
N ALA A 67 -9.21 -13.76 -16.22
CA ALA A 67 -8.99 -12.70 -15.24
C ALA A 67 -8.64 -13.25 -13.85
N ALA A 68 -8.93 -14.53 -13.57
CA ALA A 68 -8.68 -15.13 -12.27
C ALA A 68 -7.17 -15.18 -11.95
N VAL A 69 -6.35 -15.70 -12.87
CA VAL A 69 -4.89 -15.79 -12.69
C VAL A 69 -4.22 -14.43 -12.42
N PRO A 70 -4.44 -13.37 -13.24
CA PRO A 70 -3.84 -12.06 -12.97
C PRO A 70 -4.38 -11.43 -11.68
N SER A 71 -5.64 -11.68 -11.31
CA SER A 71 -6.17 -11.20 -10.03
C SER A 71 -5.49 -11.85 -8.82
N MET A 72 -5.18 -13.15 -8.90
CA MET A 72 -4.44 -13.88 -7.86
C MET A 72 -3.00 -13.39 -7.75
N LEU A 73 -2.32 -13.17 -8.88
CA LEU A 73 -0.97 -12.60 -8.90
C LEU A 73 -0.96 -11.18 -8.32
N GLY A 74 -1.93 -10.34 -8.68
CA GLY A 74 -2.08 -9.00 -8.11
C GLY A 74 -2.30 -9.03 -6.59
N GLY A 75 -3.11 -9.97 -6.09
CA GLY A 75 -3.30 -10.20 -4.65
C GLY A 75 -2.01 -10.63 -3.94
N ALA A 76 -1.23 -11.54 -4.54
CA ALA A 76 0.06 -11.96 -4.00
C ALA A 76 1.08 -10.80 -3.96
N MET A 77 1.16 -10.00 -5.03
CA MET A 77 1.99 -8.81 -5.07
C MET A 77 1.59 -7.80 -4.00
N LEU A 78 0.29 -7.57 -3.81
CA LEU A 78 -0.22 -6.70 -2.75
C LEU A 78 0.16 -7.23 -1.36
N ALA A 79 0.08 -8.54 -1.14
CA ALA A 79 0.45 -9.14 0.14
C ALA A 79 1.94 -8.91 0.46
N VAL A 80 2.83 -9.12 -0.52
CA VAL A 80 4.27 -8.84 -0.35
C VAL A 80 4.52 -7.36 -0.09
N ALA A 81 3.85 -6.47 -0.85
CA ALA A 81 3.99 -5.04 -0.68
C ALA A 81 3.53 -4.56 0.70
N MET A 82 2.42 -5.09 1.22
CA MET A 82 1.91 -4.75 2.55
C MET A 82 2.84 -5.20 3.67
N ASN A 83 3.45 -6.39 3.56
CA ASN A 83 4.46 -6.82 4.52
C ASN A 83 5.68 -5.89 4.52
N ALA A 84 6.18 -5.52 3.32
CA ALA A 84 7.29 -4.58 3.19
C ALA A 84 6.95 -3.18 3.74
N PHE A 85 5.72 -2.73 3.54
CA PHE A 85 5.21 -1.46 4.07
C PHE A 85 5.24 -1.43 5.60
N VAL A 86 4.83 -2.52 6.24
CA VAL A 86 4.81 -2.63 7.69
C VAL A 86 6.21 -2.63 8.30
N VAL A 87 7.13 -3.40 7.71
CA VAL A 87 8.54 -3.40 8.12
C VAL A 87 9.14 -1.99 7.99
N SER A 88 8.73 -1.25 6.96
CA SER A 88 9.15 0.14 6.77
C SER A 88 8.59 1.06 7.85
N ILE A 89 7.34 0.88 8.29
CA ILE A 89 6.78 1.66 9.41
C ILE A 89 7.55 1.39 10.70
N ASP A 90 7.91 0.13 10.98
CA ASP A 90 8.62 -0.23 12.20
C ASP A 90 10.04 0.34 12.28
N THR A 91 10.69 0.49 11.12
CA THR A 91 12.06 1.02 11.04
C THR A 91 12.10 2.54 10.87
N LEU A 92 11.25 3.08 10.00
CA LEU A 92 11.27 4.49 9.61
C LEU A 92 10.25 5.37 10.32
N ASP A 93 9.44 4.85 11.23
CA ASP A 93 8.30 5.55 11.84
C ASP A 93 7.23 5.95 10.80
N GLN A 94 5.98 6.02 11.27
CA GLN A 94 4.82 6.23 10.42
C GLN A 94 4.88 7.55 9.63
N ALA A 95 5.39 8.62 10.25
CA ALA A 95 5.40 9.95 9.64
C ALA A 95 6.28 10.04 8.37
N VAL A 96 7.28 9.16 8.28
CA VAL A 96 8.29 9.16 7.20
C VAL A 96 8.02 8.03 6.21
N ALA A 97 7.62 6.85 6.70
CA ALA A 97 7.34 5.69 5.85
C ALA A 97 6.17 5.94 4.89
N TYR A 98 5.09 6.60 5.34
CA TYR A 98 3.90 6.85 4.51
C TYR A 98 4.18 7.71 3.26
N PRO A 99 4.83 8.89 3.38
CA PRO A 99 5.21 9.69 2.21
C PRO A 99 6.09 8.92 1.22
N ILE A 100 7.10 8.19 1.72
CA ILE A 100 8.04 7.44 0.88
C ILE A 100 7.30 6.33 0.12
N CYS A 101 6.46 5.56 0.81
CA CYS A 101 5.70 4.47 0.22
C CYS A 101 4.56 4.95 -0.70
N ALA A 102 4.06 6.17 -0.53
CA ALA A 102 3.10 6.77 -1.46
C ALA A 102 3.78 7.25 -2.76
N MET A 103 4.98 7.82 -2.65
CA MET A 103 5.70 8.42 -3.78
C MET A 103 6.44 7.36 -4.62
N THR A 104 7.11 6.41 -3.99
CA THR A 104 7.99 5.44 -4.68
C THR A 104 7.27 4.60 -5.74
N PRO A 105 6.10 3.99 -5.46
CA PRO A 105 5.37 3.23 -6.47
C PRO A 105 4.86 4.13 -7.61
N GLY A 106 4.51 5.38 -7.33
CA GLY A 106 4.10 6.36 -8.34
C GLY A 106 5.24 6.69 -9.31
N LEU A 107 6.47 6.81 -8.80
CA LEU A 107 7.66 7.01 -9.63
C LEU A 107 7.98 5.77 -10.47
N VAL A 108 7.92 4.58 -9.88
CA VAL A 108 8.20 3.32 -10.60
C VAL A 108 7.17 3.05 -11.69
N THR A 109 5.88 3.22 -11.41
CA THR A 109 4.81 3.03 -12.40
C THR A 109 4.93 4.04 -13.53
N SER A 110 5.18 5.30 -13.20
CA SER A 110 5.37 6.35 -14.20
C SER A 110 6.63 6.11 -15.06
N LEU A 111 7.73 5.61 -14.49
CA LEU A 111 8.94 5.22 -15.23
C LEU A 111 8.66 4.05 -16.17
N TRP A 112 7.95 3.03 -15.67
CA TRP A 112 7.53 1.88 -16.46
C TRP A 112 6.65 2.27 -17.64
N SER A 113 5.66 3.16 -17.42
CA SER A 113 4.80 3.69 -18.50
C SER A 113 5.59 4.39 -19.61
N ILE A 114 6.63 5.14 -19.25
CA ILE A 114 7.46 5.86 -20.24
C ILE A 114 8.38 4.91 -21.01
N LEU A 115 9.04 3.97 -20.31
CA LEU A 115 10.02 3.08 -20.91
C LEU A 115 9.37 1.97 -21.74
N TYR A 116 8.30 1.36 -21.23
CA TYR A 116 7.65 0.20 -21.85
C TYR A 116 6.57 0.62 -22.87
N PHE A 117 5.64 1.50 -22.47
CA PHE A 117 4.53 1.89 -23.35
C PHE A 117 4.88 3.05 -24.29
N ARG A 118 6.00 3.77 -24.05
CA ARG A 118 6.41 4.96 -24.83
C ARG A 118 5.29 5.98 -25.05
N GLU A 119 4.31 6.03 -24.14
CA GLU A 119 3.12 6.89 -24.24
C GLU A 119 3.47 8.39 -24.32
N ILE A 120 4.63 8.78 -23.77
CA ILE A 120 5.10 10.17 -23.73
C ILE A 120 6.33 10.31 -24.64
N THR A 121 6.08 10.54 -25.92
CA THR A 121 7.14 10.73 -26.94
C THR A 121 7.56 12.19 -27.13
N GLY A 122 6.84 13.14 -26.51
CA GLY A 122 7.11 14.58 -26.63
C GLY A 122 8.22 15.08 -25.70
N ARG A 123 9.25 15.72 -26.26
CA ARG A 123 10.42 16.27 -25.54
C ARG A 123 10.04 17.24 -24.40
N GLN A 124 8.98 18.04 -24.59
CA GLN A 124 8.47 18.97 -23.56
C GLN A 124 7.75 18.25 -22.41
N ASN A 125 7.02 17.16 -22.70
CA ASN A 125 6.35 16.37 -21.67
C ASN A 125 7.36 15.55 -20.86
N LEU A 126 8.41 15.04 -21.50
CA LEU A 126 9.54 14.43 -20.81
C LEU A 126 10.24 15.42 -19.88
N LEU A 127 10.39 16.68 -20.29
CA LEU A 127 11.01 17.72 -19.46
C LEU A 127 10.15 18.08 -18.24
N ARG A 128 8.83 18.25 -18.41
CA ARG A 128 7.88 18.46 -17.29
C ARG A 128 7.87 17.29 -16.32
N LEU A 129 7.93 16.09 -16.86
CA LEU A 129 7.96 14.89 -16.06
C LEU A 129 9.29 14.78 -15.31
N ALA A 130 10.45 14.98 -15.96
CA ALA A 130 11.74 15.04 -15.29
C ALA A 130 11.76 16.07 -14.15
N THR A 131 11.18 17.27 -14.34
CA THR A 131 11.07 18.25 -13.25
C THR A 131 10.23 17.72 -12.09
N ALA A 132 9.07 17.12 -12.36
CA ALA A 132 8.23 16.53 -11.31
C ALA A 132 8.99 15.46 -10.52
N TYR A 133 9.74 14.58 -11.20
CA TYR A 133 10.56 13.56 -10.55
C TYR A 133 11.66 14.15 -9.69
N THR A 134 12.36 15.20 -10.15
CA THR A 134 13.38 15.86 -9.33
C THR A 134 12.78 16.47 -8.08
N PHE A 135 11.61 17.11 -8.17
CA PHE A 135 10.90 17.62 -6.99
C PHE A 135 10.47 16.50 -6.05
N THR A 136 9.97 15.37 -6.55
CA THR A 136 9.61 14.22 -5.72
C THR A 136 10.83 13.62 -5.02
N LEU A 137 11.96 13.48 -5.72
CA LEU A 137 13.22 12.96 -5.14
C LEU A 137 13.76 13.90 -4.06
N ILE A 138 13.72 15.22 -4.29
CA ILE A 138 14.10 16.22 -3.28
C ILE A 138 13.18 16.12 -2.07
N GLY A 139 11.86 15.98 -2.27
CA GLY A 139 10.89 15.80 -1.19
C GLY A 139 11.19 14.56 -0.34
N VAL A 140 11.47 13.42 -0.98
CA VAL A 140 11.86 12.17 -0.29
C VAL A 140 13.17 12.34 0.47
N ALA A 141 14.17 12.99 -0.13
CA ALA A 141 15.45 13.24 0.53
C ALA A 141 15.29 14.14 1.77
N LEU A 142 14.50 15.22 1.67
CA LEU A 142 14.20 16.11 2.80
C LEU A 142 13.48 15.39 3.93
N VAL A 143 12.46 14.58 3.61
CA VAL A 143 11.71 13.78 4.60
C VAL A 143 12.62 12.76 5.30
N THR A 144 13.54 12.14 4.55
CA THR A 144 14.51 11.17 5.11
C THR A 144 15.53 11.87 6.02
N ILE A 145 16.11 12.99 5.57
CA ILE A 145 17.08 13.78 6.35
C ILE A 145 16.44 14.36 7.62
N SER A 146 15.19 14.79 7.54
CA SER A 146 14.46 15.32 8.71
C SER A 146 14.37 14.29 9.84
N LYS A 147 14.34 12.98 9.52
CA LYS A 147 14.34 11.94 10.53
C LYS A 147 15.70 11.82 11.22
N GLU A 148 16.78 11.76 10.45
CA GLU A 148 18.15 11.68 10.99
C GLU A 148 18.44 12.84 11.95
N VAL A 149 18.00 14.06 11.61
CA VAL A 149 18.18 15.24 12.48
C VAL A 149 17.34 15.17 13.76
N SER A 150 16.17 14.54 13.74
CA SER A 150 15.31 14.37 14.93
C SER A 150 15.78 13.28 15.90
N VAL A 151 16.74 12.44 15.49
CA VAL A 151 17.32 11.36 16.30
C VAL A 151 18.57 11.83 17.07
N PHE A 152 19.12 13.01 16.73
CA PHE A 152 20.19 13.70 17.47
C PHE A 152 19.62 14.67 18.52
#